data_AF-A0A952Z0L4-F1
#
_entry.id   AF-A0A952Z0L4-F1
#
_cell.length_a   1.000
_cell.length_b   1.000
_cell.length_c   1.000
_cell.angle_alpha   90.00
_cell.angle_beta   90.00
_cell.angle_gamma   90.00
#
_symmetry.space_group_name_H-M   'P 1'
#
loop_
_entity.id
_entity.type
_entity.pdbx_description
1 polymer ?
#
loop_
_entity_poly.entity_id
_entity_poly.type
_entity_poly.pdbx_seq_one_letter_code
_entity_poly.pdbx_strand_id
1 'polypeptide(L)' 'MATSKQDTQTLIDKIRSLPTDRIAEVEDFVDFLKTRMEQQATANKVNQPLVFPVVSVGKWPEDLSLHREDMYGDDGR' A
#
# COMPACT_ATOMS: atom_id res chain seq x y z
N MET A 1 -9.22 5.60 -18.54
CA MET A 1 -9.48 5.17 -19.93
C MET A 1 -10.82 4.47 -19.94
N ALA A 2 -11.80 4.99 -20.68
CA ALA A 2 -13.14 4.40 -20.73
C ALA A 2 -13.11 3.18 -21.65
N THR A 3 -13.34 1.98 -21.10
CA THR A 3 -13.55 0.76 -21.90
C THR A 3 -14.77 0.96 -22.78
N SER A 4 -14.62 0.81 -24.09
CA SER A 4 -15.70 1.04 -25.04
C SER A 4 -16.75 -0.07 -24.92
N LYS A 5 -18.02 0.22 -25.21
CA LYS A 5 -19.10 -0.81 -25.19
C LYS A 5 -18.82 -2.02 -26.11
N GLN A 6 -17.95 -1.84 -27.11
CA GLN A 6 -17.51 -2.91 -28.01
C GLN A 6 -16.59 -3.90 -27.29
N ASP A 7 -15.71 -3.40 -26.43
CA ASP A 7 -14.83 -4.25 -25.63
C ASP A 7 -15.64 -5.13 -24.68
N THR A 8 -16.68 -4.58 -24.03
CA THR A 8 -17.56 -5.37 -23.15
C THR A 8 -18.31 -6.47 -23.90
N GLN A 9 -18.77 -6.22 -25.13
CA GLN A 9 -19.49 -7.22 -25.90
C GLN A 9 -18.57 -8.36 -26.35
N THR A 10 -17.35 -8.04 -26.80
CA THR A 10 -16.37 -9.07 -27.19
C THR A 10 -15.93 -9.94 -26.01
N LEU A 11 -15.86 -9.38 -24.81
CA LEU A 11 -15.61 -10.14 -23.57
C LEU A 11 -16.77 -11.10 -23.25
N ILE A 12 -18.01 -10.64 -23.37
CA ILE A 12 -19.21 -11.48 -23.15
C ILE A 12 -19.24 -12.65 -24.13
N ASP A 13 -18.94 -12.38 -25.40
CA ASP A 13 -18.94 -13.43 -26.45
C ASP A 13 -17.83 -14.47 -26.20
N LYS A 14 -16.65 -14.03 -25.75
CA LYS A 14 -15.56 -14.93 -25.33
C LYS A 14 -15.95 -15.80 -24.14
N ILE A 15 -16.60 -15.23 -23.13
CA ILE A 15 -17.09 -15.97 -21.95
C ILE A 15 -18.14 -17.02 -22.36
N ARG A 16 -19.02 -16.71 -23.32
CA ARG A 16 -20.01 -17.66 -23.84
C ARG A 16 -19.40 -18.78 -24.68
N SER A 17 -18.26 -18.53 -25.33
CA SER A 17 -17.54 -19.53 -26.12
C SER A 17 -16.65 -20.47 -25.30
N LEU A 18 -16.50 -20.22 -24.00
CA LEU A 18 -15.63 -21.02 -23.13
C LEU A 18 -16.28 -22.37 -22.79
N PRO A 19 -15.50 -23.46 -22.70
CA PRO A 19 -15.99 -24.76 -22.25
C PRO A 19 -16.46 -24.70 -20.79
N THR A 20 -17.52 -25.45 -20.47
CA THR A 20 -18.11 -25.50 -19.13
C THR A 20 -17.11 -25.88 -18.04
N ASP A 21 -16.12 -26.72 -18.37
CA ASP A 21 -15.04 -27.15 -17.48
C ASP A 21 -14.17 -25.99 -16.97
N ARG A 22 -14.12 -24.86 -17.71
CA ARG A 22 -13.31 -23.68 -17.35
C ARG A 22 -14.11 -22.57 -16.69
N ILE A 23 -15.42 -22.72 -16.53
CA ILE A 23 -16.27 -21.69 -15.90
C ILE A 23 -15.85 -21.46 -14.45
N ALA A 24 -15.56 -22.53 -13.70
CA ALA A 24 -15.10 -22.43 -12.31
C ALA A 24 -13.78 -21.65 -12.17
N GLU A 25 -12.84 -21.81 -13.10
CA GLU A 25 -11.57 -21.07 -13.12
C GLU A 25 -11.79 -19.58 -13.43
N VAL A 26 -12.72 -19.27 -14.34
CA VAL A 26 -13.08 -17.88 -14.67
C VAL A 26 -13.80 -17.22 -13.49
N GLU A 27 -14.69 -17.93 -12.79
CA GLU A 27 -15.34 -17.44 -11.58
C GLU A 27 -14.33 -17.10 -10.49
N ASP A 28 -13.37 -18.01 -10.22
CA ASP A 28 -12.30 -17.78 -9.26
C ASP A 28 -11.43 -16.56 -9.65
N PHE A 29 -11.10 -16.42 -10.94
CA PHE A 29 -10.35 -15.26 -11.41
C PHE A 29 -11.12 -13.93 -11.26
N VAL A 30 -12.44 -13.95 -11.47
CA VAL A 30 -13.30 -12.77 -11.27
C VAL A 30 -13.39 -12.41 -9.79
N ASP A 31 -13.52 -13.38 -8.90
CA ASP A 31 -13.57 -13.13 -7.46
C ASP A 31 -12.21 -12.67 -6.92
N PHE A 32 -11.11 -13.18 -7.48
CA PHE A 32 -9.76 -12.64 -7.24
C PHE A 32 -9.64 -11.16 -7.65
N LEU A 33 -10.17 -10.78 -8.83
CA LEU A 33 -10.16 -9.38 -9.26
C LEU A 33 -10.96 -8.47 -8.34
N LYS A 34 -12.16 -8.89 -7.89
CA LYS A 34 -12.96 -8.12 -6.92
C LYS A 34 -12.21 -7.92 -5.61
N THR A 35 -11.66 -9.00 -5.06
CA THR A 35 -10.89 -8.98 -3.81
C THR A 35 -9.70 -8.03 -3.92
N ARG A 36 -8.97 -8.07 -5.03
CA ARG A 36 -7.84 -7.18 -5.30
C ARG A 36 -8.26 -5.71 -5.40
N MET A 37 -9.38 -5.41 -6.05
CA MET A 37 -9.90 -4.04 -6.17
C MET A 37 -10.31 -3.47 -4.81
N GLU A 38 -10.94 -4.27 -3.95
CA GLU A 38 -11.31 -3.88 -2.58
C GLU A 38 -10.06 -3.58 -1.73
N GLN A 39 -9.04 -4.43 -1.83
CA GLN A 39 -7.76 -4.20 -1.15
C GLN A 39 -7.07 -2.92 -1.63
N GLN A 40 -7.02 -2.66 -2.94
CA GLN A 40 -6.45 -1.42 -3.48
C GLN A 40 -7.23 -0.17 -3.04
N ALA A 41 -8.56 -0.26 -2.95
CA ALA A 41 -9.38 0.83 -2.44
C ALA A 41 -9.11 1.13 -0.96
N THR A 42 -8.77 0.12 -0.15
CA THR A 42 -8.34 0.33 1.25
C THR A 42 -6.90 0.86 1.37
N ALA A 43 -5.97 0.38 0.53
CA ALA A 43 -4.57 0.84 0.54
C ALA A 43 -4.44 2.32 0.14
N ASN A 44 -5.25 2.80 -0.81
CA ASN A 44 -5.28 4.22 -1.19
C ASN A 44 -5.85 5.15 -0.10
N LYS A 45 -6.52 4.61 0.93
CA LYS A 45 -6.96 5.38 2.10
C LYS A 45 -5.85 5.57 3.15
N VAL A 46 -4.68 4.94 2.97
CA VAL A 46 -3.52 5.05 3.87
C VAL A 46 -2.61 6.24 3.49
N ASN A 47 -3.08 7.17 2.65
CA ASN A 47 -2.49 8.51 2.51
C ASN A 47 -3.08 9.51 3.53
N GLN A 48 -3.52 9.04 4.68
CA GLN A 48 -3.64 9.93 5.84
C GLN A 48 -2.25 9.98 6.48
N PRO A 49 -1.61 11.16 6.58
CA PRO A 49 -0.38 11.27 7.34
C PRO A 49 -0.68 10.79 8.76
N LEU A 50 -0.09 9.65 9.13
CA LEU A 50 -0.14 9.14 10.48
C LEU A 50 0.35 10.27 11.39
N VAL A 51 -0.54 10.79 12.24
CA VAL A 51 -0.19 11.83 13.20
C VAL A 51 0.55 11.14 14.32
N PHE A 52 1.86 10.94 14.13
CA PHE A 52 2.75 10.58 15.22
C PHE A 52 2.81 11.79 16.15
N PRO A 53 2.40 11.67 17.42
CA PRO A 53 2.59 12.74 18.39
C PRO A 53 4.09 12.91 18.60
N VAL A 54 4.72 13.77 17.81
CA VAL A 54 6.10 14.20 18.03
C VAL A 54 6.04 15.05 19.29
N VAL A 55 6.39 14.43 20.42
CA VAL A 55 6.61 15.16 21.67
C VAL A 55 7.89 15.98 21.50
N SER A 56 7.74 17.28 21.23
CA SER A 56 8.87 18.20 21.29
C SER A 56 9.28 18.35 22.76
N VAL A 57 10.37 17.70 23.16
CA VAL A 57 10.91 17.74 24.53
C VAL A 57 11.63 19.06 24.89
N GLY A 58 11.23 20.16 24.26
CA GLY A 58 11.83 21.48 24.47
C GLY A 58 13.12 21.71 23.66
N LYS A 59 13.69 22.92 23.81
CA LYS A 59 14.96 23.29 23.17
C LYS A 59 16.09 22.51 23.86
N TRP A 60 16.96 21.90 23.05
CA TRP A 60 18.17 21.25 23.55
C TRP A 60 19.08 22.28 24.25
N PRO A 61 19.60 22.00 25.46
CA PRO A 61 20.47 22.93 26.17
C PRO A 61 21.76 23.21 25.39
N GLU A 62 22.22 24.47 25.43
CA GLU A 62 23.41 24.92 24.68
C GLU A 62 24.72 24.37 25.29
N ASP A 63 24.68 24.02 26.57
CA ASP A 63 25.77 23.44 27.37
C ASP A 63 25.78 21.90 27.35
N LEU A 64 24.74 21.26 26.81
CA LEU A 64 24.65 19.82 26.73
C LEU A 64 25.24 19.35 25.40
N SER A 65 26.49 18.93 25.43
CA SER A 65 27.16 18.35 24.27
C SER A 65 26.84 16.86 24.12
N LEU A 66 26.60 16.40 22.89
CA LEU A 66 26.49 14.98 22.54
C LEU A 66 27.80 14.40 22.02
N HIS A 67 28.89 15.16 22.09
CA HIS A 67 30.21 14.65 21.74
C HIS A 67 30.61 13.55 22.73
N ARG A 68 31.28 12.53 22.20
CA ARG A 68 31.66 11.33 22.96
C ARG A 68 32.58 11.71 24.11
N GLU A 69 33.46 12.64 23.85
CA GLU A 69 34.47 13.17 24.76
C GLU A 69 33.79 13.83 25.97
N ASP A 70 32.72 14.58 25.76
CA ASP A 70 31.93 15.22 26.82
C ASP A 70 30.99 14.24 27.54
N MET A 71 30.47 13.23 26.83
CA MET A 71 29.54 12.23 27.37
C MET A 71 30.21 11.12 28.17
N TYR A 72 31.42 10.70 27.77
CA TYR A 72 32.10 9.54 28.33
C TYR A 72 33.46 9.88 28.95
N GLY A 73 33.97 11.11 28.78
CA GLY A 73 35.21 11.57 29.39
C GLY A 73 36.47 10.84 28.90
N ASP A 74 36.35 10.09 27.80
CA ASP A 74 37.41 9.25 27.23
C ASP A 74 37.32 9.27 25.70
N ASP A 75 38.46 9.49 25.06
CA ASP A 75 38.66 9.40 23.60
C ASP A 75 38.51 7.96 23.09
N GLY A 76 38.26 7.01 23.99
CA GLY A 76 38.03 5.61 23.71
C GLY A 76 39.27 4.87 23.31
N ARG A 77 40.37 5.11 24.02
CA ARG A 77 41.64 4.42 23.78
C ARG A 77 41.95 3.39 24.86
#